data_AF-A0AAV9T1A7-F1
#
_entry.id   AF-A0AAV9T1A7-F1
#
_cell.length_a   1.000
_cell.length_b   1.000
_cell.length_c   1.000
_cell.angle_alpha   90.00
_cell.angle_beta   90.00
_cell.angle_gamma   90.00
#
_symmetry.space_group_name_H-M   'P 1'
#
loop_
_entity.id
_entity.type
_entity.pdbx_description
1 polymer ?
#
loop_
_entity_poly.entity_id
_entity_poly.type
_entity_poly.pdbx_seq_one_letter_code
_entity_poly.pdbx_strand_id
1 'polypeptide(L)'
;MTRAQQTVSLALLVSSLYLALYLQLVPIPAKIQDEIVPVLPFWVLISFGSYLLARLGYNVMTFNDVPEAHKELMAEIDEAVVDLRKLGVDVDYD
;
A
#
# COMPACT_ATOMS: atom_id res chain seq x y z
N MET A 1 -18.28 13.77 5.28
CA MET A 1 -16.90 14.17 4.93
C MET A 1 -16.41 13.26 3.82
N THR A 2 -15.81 13.80 2.76
CA THR A 2 -15.20 12.97 1.72
C THR A 2 -13.90 12.35 2.24
N ARG A 3 -13.48 11.21 1.69
CA ARG A 3 -12.20 10.56 2.08
C ARG A 3 -11.01 11.51 1.91
N ALA A 4 -11.01 12.30 0.83
CA ALA A 4 -10.01 13.33 0.58
C ALA A 4 -9.97 14.39 1.70
N GLN A 5 -11.13 14.88 2.14
CA GLN A 5 -11.20 15.87 3.23
C GLN A 5 -10.64 15.29 4.53
N GLN A 6 -10.93 14.03 4.86
CA GLN A 6 -10.38 13.36 6.05
C GLN A 6 -8.85 13.27 5.99
N THR A 7 -8.28 12.89 4.85
CA THR A 7 -6.82 12.82 4.66
C THR A 7 -6.16 14.18 4.80
N VAL A 8 -6.74 15.23 4.20
CA VAL A 8 -6.21 16.59 4.30
C VAL A 8 -6.30 17.12 5.73
N SER A 9 -7.43 16.91 6.42
CA SER A 9 -7.57 17.31 7.83
C SER A 9 -6.56 16.61 8.73
N LEU A 10 -6.31 15.32 8.52
CA LEU A 10 -5.31 14.57 9.27
C LEU A 10 -3.89 15.09 8.99
N ALA A 11 -3.55 15.33 7.72
CA ALA A 11 -2.25 15.87 7.34
C ALA A 11 -2.01 17.25 7.98
N LEU A 12 -3.02 18.11 7.96
CA LEU A 12 -2.98 19.41 8.63
C LEU A 12 -2.75 19.28 10.14
N LEU A 13 -3.49 18.39 10.81
CA LEU A 13 -3.33 18.13 12.25
C LEU A 13 -1.90 17.65 12.60
N VAL A 14 -1.34 16.71 11.84
CA VAL A 14 0.01 16.20 12.07
C VAL A 14 1.05 17.30 11.81
N SER A 15 0.87 18.06 10.74
CA SER A 15 1.78 19.16 10.40
C SER A 15 1.75 20.29 11.43
N SER A 16 0.57 20.62 11.99
CA SER A 16 0.43 21.65 13.01
C SER A 16 1.07 21.22 14.33
N LEU A 17 0.95 19.94 14.69
CA LEU A 17 1.63 19.37 15.85
C LEU A 17 3.16 19.42 15.70
N TYR A 18 3.68 19.06 14.52
CA TYR A 18 5.12 19.14 14.24
C TYR A 18 5.63 20.59 14.32
N LEU A 19 4.91 21.54 13.73
CA LEU A 19 5.28 22.96 13.79
C LEU A 19 5.24 23.49 15.22
N ALA A 20 4.29 23.07 16.05
CA ALA A 20 4.24 23.45 17.46
C ALA A 20 5.48 22.97 18.23
N LEU A 21 5.95 21.76 17.95
CA LEU A 21 7.20 21.23 18.50
C LEU A 21 8.42 21.99 17.95
N TYR A 22 8.46 22.25 16.65
CA TYR A 22 9.57 22.95 16.00
C TYR A 22 9.76 24.39 16.51
N LEU A 23 8.65 25.11 16.74
CA LEU A 23 8.65 26.48 17.26
C LEU A 23 8.86 26.57 18.79
N GLN A 24 9.17 25.47 19.48
CA GLN A 24 9.42 25.43 20.92
C GLN A 24 8.24 25.92 21.78
N LEU A 25 7.00 25.79 21.28
CA LEU A 25 5.79 26.14 22.06
C LEU A 25 5.58 25.20 23.25
N VAL A 26 6.17 24.02 23.20
CA VAL A 26 6.16 23.03 24.29
C VAL A 26 7.53 23.06 24.97
N PRO A 27 7.60 23.15 26.30
CA PRO A 27 8.87 23.09 27.02
C PRO A 27 9.38 21.63 27.06
N ILE A 28 10.34 21.32 26.20
CA ILE A 28 11.01 20.01 26.08
C ILE A 28 12.51 20.19 26.38
N PRO A 29 13.23 19.20 26.92
CA PRO A 29 14.68 19.30 27.12
C PRO A 29 15.45 19.71 25.85
N ALA A 30 16.42 20.62 25.99
CA ALA A 30 17.19 21.19 24.87
C ALA A 30 17.80 20.12 23.94
N LYS A 31 18.32 19.03 24.51
CA LYS A 31 18.87 17.90 23.73
C LYS A 31 17.86 17.33 22.74
N ILE A 32 16.62 17.14 23.16
CA ILE A 32 15.56 16.58 22.30
C ILE A 32 15.15 17.59 21.24
N GLN A 33 15.07 18.86 21.63
CA GLN A 33 14.66 19.95 20.76
C GLN A 33 15.64 20.17 19.60
N ASP A 34 16.94 20.13 19.88
CA ASP A 34 17.97 20.45 18.90
C ASP A 34 18.39 19.22 18.06
N GLU A 35 18.41 18.02 18.67
CA GLU A 35 18.91 16.82 18.00
C GLU A 35 17.81 15.96 17.38
N ILE A 36 16.62 15.90 17.98
CA ILE A 36 15.57 14.94 17.60
C ILE A 36 14.47 15.59 16.76
N VAL A 37 13.95 16.74 17.19
CA VAL A 37 12.82 17.40 16.51
C VAL A 37 13.10 17.68 15.02
N PRO A 38 14.27 18.22 14.61
CA PRO A 38 14.52 18.56 13.21
C PRO A 38 14.62 17.34 12.28
N VAL A 39 15.08 16.19 12.79
CA VAL A 39 15.29 14.96 12.01
C VAL A 39 14.09 14.01 12.05
N LEU A 40 13.10 14.30 12.90
CA LEU A 40 11.92 13.48 13.13
C LEU A 40 11.13 13.18 11.83
N PRO A 41 10.88 14.16 10.92
CA PRO A 41 10.18 13.89 9.66
C PRO A 41 10.94 12.91 8.76
N PHE A 42 12.27 13.00 8.71
CA PHE A 42 13.10 12.07 7.93
C PHE A 42 13.05 10.66 8.50
N TRP A 43 13.08 10.52 9.83
CA TRP A 43 12.94 9.22 10.49
C TRP A 43 11.58 8.56 10.22
N VAL A 44 10.50 9.34 10.20
CA VAL A 44 9.18 8.86 9.80
C VAL A 44 9.19 8.35 8.35
N LEU A 45 9.82 9.09 7.43
CA LEU A 45 9.93 8.67 6.03
C LEU A 45 10.73 7.37 5.87
N ILE A 46 11.88 7.26 6.54
CA ILE A 46 12.77 6.08 6.45
C ILE A 46 12.10 4.85 7.05
N SER A 47 11.46 4.99 8.22
CA SER A 47 10.74 3.88 8.87
C SER A 47 9.54 3.43 8.04
N PHE A 48 8.77 4.37 7.48
CA PHE A 48 7.68 4.05 6.56
C PHE A 48 8.18 3.34 5.30
N GLY A 49 9.26 3.82 4.68
CA GLY A 49 9.88 3.17 3.52
C GLY A 49 10.35 1.75 3.82
N SER A 50 11.01 1.56 4.97
CA SER A 50 11.46 0.24 5.43
C SER A 50 10.29 -0.71 5.69
N TYR A 51 9.21 -0.21 6.29
CA TYR A 51 7.98 -0.98 6.51
C TYR A 51 7.33 -1.41 5.19
N LEU A 52 7.25 -0.52 4.21
CA LEU A 52 6.70 -0.84 2.89
C LEU A 52 7.54 -1.91 2.18
N LEU A 53 8.87 -1.79 2.22
CA LEU A 53 9.78 -2.79 1.65
C LEU A 53 9.63 -4.14 2.34
N ALA A 54 9.59 -4.16 3.68
CA ALA A 54 9.40 -5.38 4.44
C ALA A 54 8.06 -6.05 4.11
N ARG A 55 6.99 -5.27 4.01
CA ARG A 55 5.66 -5.77 3.66
C ARG A 55 5.60 -6.30 2.23
N LEU A 56 6.22 -5.60 1.28
CA LEU A 56 6.34 -6.06 -0.10
C LEU A 56 7.12 -7.37 -0.17
N GLY A 57 8.29 -7.43 0.47
CA GLY A 57 9.11 -8.64 0.54
C GLY A 57 8.35 -9.81 1.17
N TYR A 58 7.63 -9.57 2.26
CA TYR A 58 6.77 -10.58 2.88
C TYR A 58 5.71 -11.09 1.91
N ASN A 59 4.96 -10.21 1.25
CA ASN A 59 3.92 -10.59 0.30
C ASN A 59 4.46 -11.37 -0.90
N VAL A 60 5.67 -11.02 -1.37
CA VAL A 60 6.35 -11.76 -2.45
C VAL A 60 6.77 -13.15 -1.97
N MET A 61 7.33 -13.25 -0.76
CA MET A 61 7.71 -14.55 -0.18
C MET A 61 6.50 -15.45 0.10
N THR A 62 5.36 -14.88 0.47
CA THR A 62 4.11 -15.61 0.71
C THR A 62 3.16 -15.54 -0.48
N PHE A 63 3.63 -15.19 -1.67
CA PHE A 63 2.79 -15.22 -2.86
C PHE A 63 2.37 -16.67 -3.08
N ASN A 64 1.10 -16.94 -2.83
CA ASN A 64 0.54 -18.27 -2.95
C ASN A 64 0.45 -18.54 -4.45
N ASP A 65 1.37 -19.32 -5.00
CA ASP A 65 1.14 -19.90 -6.32
C ASP A 65 -0.13 -20.75 -6.16
N VAL A 66 -1.20 -20.38 -6.86
CA VAL A 66 -2.47 -21.11 -6.83
C VAL A 66 -2.59 -21.92 -8.12
N PRO A 67 -1.77 -22.98 -8.30
CA PRO A 67 -1.76 -23.77 -9.53
C PRO A 67 -3.09 -24.49 -9.75
N GLU A 68 -3.80 -24.85 -8.68
CA GLU A 68 -5.11 -25.49 -8.77
C GLU A 68 -6.18 -24.53 -9.32
N ALA A 69 -6.25 -23.29 -8.82
CA ALA A 69 -7.19 -22.30 -9.37
C ALA A 69 -6.86 -21.95 -10.82
N HIS A 70 -5.57 -21.89 -11.18
CA HIS A 70 -5.17 -21.75 -12.58
C HIS A 70 -5.66 -22.93 -13.43
N LYS A 71 -5.49 -24.16 -12.94
CA LYS A 71 -5.92 -25.37 -13.65
C LYS A 71 -7.45 -25.46 -13.80
N GLU A 72 -8.20 -25.10 -12.75
CA GLU A 72 -9.66 -25.03 -12.77
C GLU A 72 -10.15 -24.00 -13.79
N LEU A 73 -9.60 -22.79 -13.75
CA LEU A 73 -9.91 -21.73 -14.71
C LEU A 73 -9.62 -22.13 -16.16
N MET A 74 -8.49 -22.82 -16.41
CA MET A 74 -8.19 -23.29 -17.77
C MET A 74 -9.20 -24.35 -18.24
N ALA A 75 -9.63 -25.25 -17.35
CA ALA A 75 -10.65 -26.24 -17.70
C ALA A 75 -12.01 -25.59 -18.02
N GLU A 76 -12.39 -24.54 -17.28
CA GLU A 76 -13.61 -23.76 -17.57
C GLU A 76 -13.53 -23.03 -18.92
N ILE A 77 -12.35 -22.51 -19.28
CA ILE A 77 -12.13 -21.88 -20.59
C ILE A 77 -12.29 -22.90 -21.72
N ASP A 78 -11.71 -24.10 -21.57
CA ASP A 78 -11.82 -25.15 -22.57
C ASP A 78 -13.30 -25.56 -22.80
N GLU A 79 -14.09 -25.69 -21.72
CA GLU A 79 -15.52 -25.97 -21.80
C GLU A 79 -16.29 -24.84 -22.50
N ALA A 80 -16.01 -23.58 -22.13
CA ALA A 80 -16.64 -22.42 -22.73
C ALA A 80 -16.33 -22.27 -24.22
N VAL A 81 -15.08 -22.55 -24.65
CA VAL A 81 -14.68 -22.52 -26.06
C VAL A 81 -15.43 -23.59 -26.86
N VAL A 82 -15.56 -24.80 -26.32
CA VAL A 82 -16.33 -25.88 -26.96
C VAL A 82 -17.79 -25.47 -27.14
N ASP A 83 -18.41 -24.86 -26.13
CA ASP A 83 -19.80 -24.43 -26.20
C ASP A 83 -20.01 -23.26 -27.15
N LEU A 84 -19.08 -22.29 -27.22
CA LEU A 84 -19.13 -21.20 -28.19
C LEU A 84 -18.98 -21.70 -29.63
N ARG A 85 -18.10 -22.68 -29.87
CA ARG A 85 -17.96 -23.34 -31.18
C ARG A 85 -19.22 -24.09 -31.58
N LYS A 86 -19.92 -24.76 -30.63
CA LYS A 86 -21.24 -25.38 -30.89
C LYS A 86 -22.29 -24.34 -31.28
N LEU A 87 -22.21 -23.12 -30.75
CA LEU A 87 -23.08 -22.00 -31.09
C LEU A 87 -22.70 -21.31 -32.42
N GLY A 88 -21.67 -21.80 -33.12
CA GLY A 88 -21.24 -21.27 -34.41
C GLY A 88 -20.37 -20.01 -34.32
N VAL A 89 -19.85 -19.69 -33.13
CA VAL A 89 -18.90 -18.60 -32.92
C VAL A 89 -17.49 -19.15 -33.14
N ASP A 90 -16.74 -18.53 -34.07
CA ASP A 90 -15.35 -18.87 -34.30
C ASP A 90 -14.48 -18.27 -33.18
N VAL A 91 -13.70 -19.12 -32.52
CA VAL A 91 -12.87 -18.75 -31.38
C VAL A 91 -11.45 -19.23 -31.66
N ASP A 92 -10.56 -18.26 -31.88
CA ASP A 92 -9.12 -18.44 -32.11
C ASP A 92 -8.42 -18.72 -30.78
N TYR A 93 -8.51 -19.99 -30.36
CA TYR A 93 -7.96 -20.53 -29.12
C TYR A 93 -7.51 -21.97 -29.43
N ASP A 94 -6.19 -22.19 -29.40
CA ASP A 94 -5.51 -23.47 -29.66
C ASP A 94 -5.09 -24.16 -28.35
#